data_AF-A0A5J5QVC0-F1
#
_entry.id   AF-A0A5J5QVC0-F1
#
_cell.length_a   1.000
_cell.length_b   1.000
_cell.length_c   1.000
_cell.angle_alpha   90.00
_cell.angle_beta   90.00
_cell.angle_gamma   90.00
#
_symmetry.space_group_name_H-M   'P 1'
#
loop_
_entity.id
_entity.type
_entity.pdbx_description
1 polymer ?
#
loop_
_entity_poly.entity_id
_entity_poly.type
_entity_poly.pdbx_seq_one_letter_code
_entity_poly.pdbx_strand_id
1 'polypeptide(L)'
;MSALLFTKSTLTRSKDEVYVAAVALRATKGPAQLLMSTAYSLSVWDLQHFMVIIKPSSPLLSQAIVFDFQPEDPENIYTALAALSGRAVPGVVLTRKLRKLPRSRCWFVGYAEGNAVDKAYDFNNTWEVDLRIGLHDCRDYTNGLVEQLTGEKLVLEHLRRRNGGQS
;
A
#
# COMPACT_ATOMS: atom_id res chain seq x y z
N MET A 1 -12.04 -24.56 51.70
CA MET A 1 -12.60 -23.48 50.85
C MET A 1 -11.45 -22.92 50.02
N SER A 2 -11.23 -23.44 48.80
CA SER A 2 -10.13 -23.01 47.93
C SER A 2 -10.65 -21.94 46.97
N ALA A 3 -10.18 -20.70 47.13
CA ALA A 3 -10.56 -19.59 46.27
C ALA A 3 -9.74 -19.66 44.97
N LEU A 4 -10.39 -20.00 43.87
CA LEU A 4 -9.85 -19.86 42.52
C LEU A 4 -9.71 -18.37 42.21
N LEU A 5 -8.49 -17.84 42.28
CA LEU A 5 -8.13 -16.54 41.74
C LEU A 5 -8.23 -16.62 40.22
N PHE A 6 -9.33 -16.10 39.67
CA PHE A 6 -9.43 -15.80 38.24
C PHE A 6 -8.47 -14.66 37.93
N THR A 7 -7.26 -15.00 37.48
CA THR A 7 -6.40 -14.06 36.79
C THR A 7 -7.08 -13.70 35.47
N LYS A 8 -7.68 -12.52 35.45
CA LYS A 8 -8.22 -11.88 34.25
C LYS A 8 -7.04 -11.68 33.30
N SER A 9 -6.84 -12.62 32.37
CA SER A 9 -5.90 -12.40 31.28
C SER A 9 -6.48 -11.28 30.45
N THR A 10 -5.86 -10.11 30.51
CA THR A 10 -6.07 -9.09 29.51
C THR A 10 -5.49 -9.67 28.23
N LEU A 11 -6.30 -10.42 27.49
CA LEU A 11 -6.06 -10.76 26.10
C LEU A 11 -5.88 -9.42 25.40
N THR A 12 -4.64 -8.95 25.30
CA THR A 12 -4.29 -7.95 24.31
C THR A 12 -4.62 -8.60 22.99
N ARG A 13 -5.83 -8.33 22.47
CA ARG A 13 -6.22 -8.74 21.13
C ARG A 13 -5.09 -8.25 20.24
N SER A 14 -4.34 -9.18 19.68
CA SER A 14 -3.24 -8.85 18.78
C SER A 14 -3.81 -7.89 17.73
N LYS A 15 -3.13 -6.78 17.48
CA LYS A 15 -3.60 -5.76 16.54
C LYS A 15 -3.21 -6.17 15.13
N ASP A 16 -4.01 -5.79 14.15
CA ASP A 16 -3.67 -6.05 12.75
C ASP A 16 -2.38 -5.30 12.39
N GLU A 17 -1.48 -5.97 11.70
CA GLU A 17 -0.20 -5.39 11.28
C GLU A 17 -0.38 -4.67 9.94
N VAL A 18 0.20 -3.47 9.82
CA VAL A 18 0.16 -2.66 8.60
C VAL A 18 1.56 -2.58 8.01
N TYR A 19 1.65 -2.89 6.73
CA TYR A 19 2.86 -2.81 5.93
C TYR A 19 2.64 -1.92 4.71
N VAL A 20 3.70 -1.28 4.25
CA VAL A 20 3.77 -0.68 2.92
C VAL A 20 4.65 -1.57 2.07
N ALA A 21 4.19 -1.89 0.86
CA ALA A 21 4.99 -2.59 -0.12
C ALA A 21 5.15 -1.73 -1.38
N ALA A 22 6.24 -1.97 -2.10
CA ALA A 22 6.50 -1.31 -3.36
C ALA A 22 6.90 -2.29 -4.45
N VAL A 23 6.37 -2.07 -5.65
CA VAL A 23 6.79 -2.75 -6.86
C VAL A 23 7.43 -1.73 -7.79
N ALA A 24 8.43 -2.16 -8.55
CA ALA A 24 8.82 -1.37 -9.72
C ALA A 24 7.60 -1.33 -10.66
N LEU A 25 7.33 -0.17 -11.24
CA LEU A 25 6.39 -0.10 -12.37
C LEU A 25 6.81 -1.15 -13.42
N ARG A 26 5.88 -1.63 -14.25
CA ARG A 26 6.25 -2.47 -15.41
C ARG A 26 5.79 -1.73 -16.64
N ALA A 27 6.67 -1.56 -17.62
CA ALA A 27 6.28 -0.98 -18.88
C ALA A 27 5.40 -1.97 -19.67
N THR A 28 4.49 -1.43 -20.45
CA THR A 28 3.74 -2.18 -21.46
C THR A 28 4.71 -2.86 -22.42
N LYS A 29 4.40 -4.10 -22.84
CA LYS A 29 5.22 -4.86 -23.78
C LYS A 29 5.38 -4.04 -25.08
N GLY A 30 6.61 -3.80 -25.55
CA GLY A 30 6.87 -3.09 -26.82
C GLY A 30 8.00 -2.06 -26.76
N PRO A 31 8.14 -1.16 -27.76
CA PRO A 31 9.22 -0.17 -27.83
C PRO A 31 9.25 0.81 -26.64
N ALA A 32 8.10 1.07 -26.01
CA ALA A 32 7.99 1.83 -24.77
C ALA A 32 8.72 1.17 -23.58
N GLN A 33 8.91 -0.16 -23.62
CA GLN A 33 9.70 -0.92 -22.65
C GLN A 33 11.17 -0.51 -22.69
N LEU A 34 11.74 -0.20 -23.86
CA LEU A 34 13.16 0.17 -23.99
C LEU A 34 13.46 1.54 -23.35
N LEU A 35 12.58 2.52 -23.57
CA LEU A 35 12.72 3.85 -22.96
C LEU A 35 12.55 3.82 -21.43
N MET A 36 11.68 2.97 -20.92
CA MET A 36 11.50 2.79 -19.47
C MET A 36 12.52 1.82 -18.85
N SER A 37 13.13 0.91 -19.64
CA SER A 37 14.13 -0.07 -19.16
C SER A 37 15.40 0.56 -18.60
N THR A 38 15.82 1.71 -19.13
CA THR A 38 16.96 2.48 -18.61
C THR A 38 16.61 3.16 -17.29
N ALA A 39 15.37 3.63 -17.15
CA ALA A 39 14.84 4.11 -15.88
C ALA A 39 14.61 2.97 -14.86
N TYR A 40 14.36 1.73 -15.30
CA TYR A 40 14.26 0.57 -14.41
C TYR A 40 15.59 0.11 -13.80
N SER A 41 16.70 0.28 -14.52
CA SER A 41 18.06 0.00 -14.02
C SER A 41 18.48 0.94 -12.88
N LEU A 42 17.81 2.08 -12.78
CA LEU A 42 17.97 3.07 -11.73
C LEU A 42 16.70 3.02 -10.90
N SER A 43 16.61 2.17 -9.87
CA SER A 43 15.43 2.16 -9.00
C SER A 43 15.32 3.46 -8.18
N VAL A 44 14.96 4.55 -8.84
CA VAL A 44 14.67 5.83 -8.22
C VAL A 44 13.38 5.62 -7.43
N TRP A 45 13.38 5.99 -6.16
CA TRP A 45 12.22 5.96 -5.27
C TRP A 45 10.95 6.52 -5.95
N ASP A 46 11.17 7.52 -6.81
CA ASP A 46 10.15 8.24 -7.56
C ASP A 46 9.56 7.45 -8.77
N LEU A 47 10.00 6.21 -9.01
CA LEU A 47 9.47 5.28 -10.03
C LEU A 47 8.84 4.02 -9.43
N GLN A 48 8.66 3.99 -8.10
CA GLN A 48 8.01 2.89 -7.41
C GLN A 48 6.50 3.10 -7.32
N HIS A 49 5.77 2.01 -7.47
CA HIS A 49 4.34 1.91 -7.21
C HIS A 49 4.14 1.35 -5.80
N PHE A 50 3.40 2.08 -4.96
CA PHE A 50 3.20 1.75 -3.56
C PHE A 50 1.81 1.18 -3.30
N MET A 51 1.73 0.25 -2.35
CA MET A 51 0.50 -0.39 -1.92
C MET A 51 0.53 -0.66 -0.41
N VAL A 52 -0.64 -0.74 0.21
CA VAL A 52 -0.78 -1.04 1.64
C VAL A 52 -1.15 -2.50 1.81
N ILE A 53 -0.52 -3.18 2.77
CA ILE A 53 -0.84 -4.55 3.14
C ILE A 53 -1.26 -4.60 4.60
N ILE A 54 -2.45 -5.13 4.85
CA ILE A 54 -2.96 -5.43 6.18
C ILE A 54 -2.79 -6.92 6.40
N LYS A 55 -2.08 -7.30 7.46
CA LYS A 55 -1.99 -8.68 7.91
C LYS A 55 -2.83 -8.81 9.18
N PRO A 56 -4.02 -9.44 9.08
CA PRO A 56 -4.90 -9.62 10.22
C PRO A 56 -4.22 -10.43 11.32
N SER A 57 -4.52 -10.07 12.57
CA SER A 57 -4.01 -10.81 13.72
C SER A 57 -4.81 -12.08 14.02
N SER A 58 -6.04 -12.16 13.50
CA SER A 58 -6.93 -13.29 13.73
C SER A 58 -6.44 -14.54 12.98
N PRO A 59 -6.25 -15.68 13.66
CA PRO A 59 -5.85 -16.93 13.01
C PRO A 59 -6.89 -17.45 12.01
N LEU A 60 -8.14 -16.97 12.08
CA LEU A 60 -9.20 -17.29 11.11
C LEU A 60 -8.99 -16.58 9.76
N LEU A 61 -8.28 -15.45 9.76
CA LEU A 61 -7.93 -14.67 8.58
C LEU A 61 -6.42 -14.82 8.32
N SER A 62 -6.02 -16.01 7.88
CA SER A 62 -4.61 -16.36 7.64
C SER A 62 -3.99 -15.68 6.41
N GLN A 63 -4.74 -14.83 5.70
CA GLN A 63 -4.31 -14.15 4.49
C GLN A 63 -4.16 -12.65 4.74
N ALA A 64 -3.04 -12.10 4.28
CA ALA A 64 -2.89 -10.66 4.21
C ALA A 64 -3.75 -10.08 3.08
N ILE A 65 -4.17 -8.84 3.21
CA ILE A 65 -5.00 -8.13 2.24
C ILE A 65 -4.22 -6.93 1.73
N VAL A 66 -4.13 -6.80 0.42
CA VAL A 66 -3.45 -5.69 -0.26
C VAL A 66 -4.50 -4.74 -0.77
N PHE A 67 -4.22 -3.46 -0.58
CA PHE A 67 -4.98 -2.34 -1.07
C PHE A 67 -4.10 -1.51 -2.00
N ASP A 68 -4.56 -1.28 -3.22
CA ASP A 68 -3.74 -0.85 -4.34
C ASP A 68 -4.52 0.14 -5.21
N PHE A 69 -4.03 1.38 -5.38
CA PHE A 69 -4.66 2.39 -6.23
C PHE A 69 -3.84 2.60 -7.50
N GLN A 70 -4.44 2.33 -8.65
CA GLN A 70 -3.76 2.35 -9.96
C GLN A 70 -4.73 2.82 -11.06
N PRO A 71 -4.24 3.12 -12.29
CA PRO A 71 -5.13 3.33 -13.43
C PRO A 71 -6.05 2.13 -13.64
N GLU A 72 -7.28 2.36 -14.09
CA GLU A 72 -8.23 1.27 -14.39
C GLU A 72 -7.69 0.33 -15.47
N ASP A 73 -7.10 0.91 -16.52
CA ASP A 73 -6.41 0.19 -17.59
C ASP A 73 -4.94 0.66 -17.69
N PRO A 74 -4.03 0.09 -16.88
CA PRO A 74 -2.64 0.50 -16.85
C PRO A 74 -1.86 0.02 -18.08
N GLU A 75 -2.40 -0.91 -18.88
CA GLU A 75 -1.75 -1.42 -20.09
C GLU A 75 -2.11 -0.61 -21.34
N ASN A 76 -3.14 0.23 -21.28
CA ASN A 76 -3.55 1.09 -22.37
C ASN A 76 -2.59 2.28 -22.57
N ILE A 77 -2.04 2.36 -23.77
CA ILE A 77 -1.05 3.39 -24.11
C ILE A 77 -1.63 4.82 -24.05
N TYR A 78 -2.93 5.00 -24.35
CA TYR A 78 -3.58 6.30 -24.26
C TYR A 78 -3.79 6.73 -22.81
N THR A 79 -4.15 5.79 -21.93
CA THR A 79 -4.19 6.02 -20.48
C THR A 79 -2.81 6.43 -19.96
N ALA A 80 -1.76 5.70 -20.35
CA ALA A 80 -0.40 6.02 -19.97
C ALA A 80 0.05 7.40 -20.47
N LEU A 81 -0.19 7.73 -21.73
CA LEU A 81 0.16 9.05 -22.31
C LEU A 81 -0.61 10.19 -21.63
N ALA A 82 -1.91 10.01 -21.38
CA ALA A 82 -2.72 11.00 -20.68
C ALA A 82 -2.21 11.23 -19.25
N ALA A 83 -1.98 10.16 -18.49
CA ALA A 83 -1.47 10.23 -17.13
C ALA A 83 -0.08 10.91 -17.06
N LEU A 84 0.84 10.55 -17.97
CA LEU A 84 2.18 11.16 -18.04
C LEU A 84 2.15 12.62 -18.50
N SER A 85 1.12 13.04 -19.25
CA SER A 85 0.89 14.45 -19.58
C SER A 85 0.29 15.26 -18.42
N GLY A 86 0.11 14.65 -17.25
CA GLY A 86 -0.46 15.29 -16.06
C GLY A 86 -1.98 15.43 -16.09
N ARG A 87 -2.66 14.80 -17.05
CA ARG A 87 -4.13 14.74 -17.11
C ARG A 87 -4.64 13.71 -16.10
N ALA A 88 -5.83 13.96 -15.57
CA ALA A 88 -6.56 12.96 -14.80
C ALA A 88 -6.98 11.80 -15.72
N VAL A 89 -6.90 10.58 -15.20
CA VAL A 89 -7.35 9.36 -15.88
C VAL A 89 -8.20 8.52 -14.92
N PRO A 90 -9.11 7.67 -15.43
CA PRO A 90 -9.84 6.74 -14.58
C PRO A 90 -8.88 5.86 -13.78
N GLY A 91 -9.01 5.91 -12.46
CA GLY A 91 -8.31 5.05 -11.52
C GLY A 91 -9.25 4.04 -10.87
N VAL A 92 -8.66 3.09 -10.16
CA VAL A 92 -9.39 2.05 -9.44
C VAL A 92 -8.62 1.66 -8.17
N VAL A 93 -9.36 1.48 -7.07
CA VAL A 93 -8.83 0.88 -5.85
C VAL A 93 -9.08 -0.62 -5.89
N LEU A 94 -8.02 -1.40 -6.04
CA LEU A 94 -8.05 -2.85 -6.04
C LEU A 94 -7.77 -3.41 -4.65
N THR A 95 -8.51 -4.46 -4.31
CA THR A 95 -8.26 -5.26 -3.12
C THR A 95 -7.94 -6.70 -3.51
N ARG A 96 -6.81 -7.25 -3.03
CA ARG A 96 -6.43 -8.65 -3.31
C ARG A 96 -5.89 -9.36 -2.07
N LYS A 97 -6.12 -10.66 -1.97
CA LYS A 97 -5.59 -11.49 -0.87
C LYS A 97 -4.21 -12.04 -1.20
N LEU A 98 -3.32 -12.05 -0.22
CA LEU A 98 -1.99 -12.64 -0.30
C LEU A 98 -1.84 -13.76 0.75
N ARG A 99 -1.28 -14.89 0.32
CA ARG A 99 -0.92 -15.98 1.23
C ARG A 99 0.31 -15.67 2.08
N LYS A 100 1.22 -14.84 1.57
CA LYS A 100 2.48 -14.46 2.23
C LYS A 100 2.83 -13.01 1.87
N LEU A 101 3.48 -12.32 2.80
CA LEU A 101 4.01 -10.97 2.56
C LEU A 101 5.13 -11.01 1.50
N PRO A 102 5.31 -9.93 0.71
CA PRO A 102 6.44 -9.80 -0.19
C PRO A 102 7.78 -9.91 0.57
N ARG A 103 8.77 -10.57 -0.03
CA ARG A 103 10.09 -10.79 0.59
C ARG A 103 11.03 -9.58 0.50
N SER A 104 10.75 -8.65 -0.40
CA SER A 104 11.55 -7.46 -0.65
C SER A 104 10.63 -6.26 -0.83
N ARG A 105 11.18 -5.05 -0.59
CA ARG A 105 10.45 -3.77 -0.69
C ARG A 105 9.10 -3.81 0.04
N CYS A 106 9.10 -4.40 1.24
CA CYS A 106 7.94 -4.50 2.11
C CYS A 106 8.39 -4.12 3.51
N TRP A 107 7.82 -3.05 4.04
CA TRP A 107 8.23 -2.44 5.29
C TRP A 107 7.08 -2.47 6.28
N PHE A 108 7.36 -2.94 7.49
CA PHE A 108 6.43 -2.83 8.60
C PHE A 108 6.31 -1.37 9.01
N VAL A 109 5.08 -0.88 9.12
CA VAL A 109 4.79 0.50 9.53
C VAL A 109 4.37 0.54 10.99
N GLY A 110 3.40 -0.31 11.36
CA GLY A 110 2.86 -0.30 12.70
C GLY A 110 1.63 -1.19 12.83
N TYR A 111 0.95 -1.03 13.97
CA TYR A 111 -0.27 -1.74 14.27
C TYR A 111 -1.48 -0.84 14.05
N ALA A 112 -2.51 -1.38 13.43
CA ALA A 112 -3.75 -0.65 13.23
C ALA A 112 -4.51 -0.44 14.54
N GLU A 113 -5.25 0.66 14.61
CA GLU A 113 -6.23 0.88 15.67
C GLU A 113 -7.60 0.34 15.26
N GLY A 114 -8.17 -0.60 16.03
CA GLY A 114 -9.50 -1.17 15.73
C GLY A 114 -9.44 -2.27 14.66
N ASN A 115 -10.52 -2.41 13.86
CA ASN A 115 -10.56 -3.35 12.73
C ASN A 115 -9.94 -2.67 11.50
N ALA A 116 -8.74 -3.10 11.12
CA ALA A 116 -8.01 -2.48 10.02
C ALA A 116 -8.69 -2.69 8.67
N VAL A 117 -9.28 -3.87 8.46
CA VAL A 117 -9.89 -4.24 7.18
C VAL A 117 -11.14 -3.42 6.93
N ASP A 118 -12.03 -3.28 7.93
CA ASP A 118 -13.24 -2.47 7.81
C ASP A 118 -12.89 -1.00 7.55
N LYS A 119 -11.94 -0.45 8.33
CA LYS A 119 -11.45 0.92 8.14
C LYS A 119 -10.89 1.16 6.73
N ALA A 120 -10.18 0.19 6.17
CA ALA A 120 -9.65 0.29 4.82
C ALA A 120 -10.77 0.28 3.77
N TYR A 121 -11.81 -0.55 3.94
CA TYR A 121 -12.97 -0.52 3.05
C TYR A 121 -13.73 0.80 3.15
N ASP A 122 -13.94 1.33 4.36
CA ASP A 122 -14.58 2.63 4.57
C ASP A 122 -13.78 3.76 3.91
N PHE A 123 -12.44 3.74 4.05
CA PHE A 123 -11.55 4.68 3.37
C PHE A 123 -11.73 4.61 1.85
N ASN A 124 -11.69 3.40 1.27
CA ASN A 124 -11.83 3.19 -0.18
C ASN A 124 -13.16 3.70 -0.72
N ASN A 125 -14.25 3.54 0.04
CA ASN A 125 -15.59 4.01 -0.36
C ASN A 125 -15.68 5.54 -0.46
N THR A 126 -14.74 6.26 0.15
CA THR A 126 -14.68 7.72 0.11
C THR A 126 -13.56 8.26 -0.78
N TRP A 127 -12.71 7.38 -1.33
CA TRP A 127 -11.56 7.77 -2.12
C TRP A 127 -12.01 8.23 -3.52
N GLU A 128 -11.58 9.43 -3.90
CA GLU A 128 -11.77 9.96 -5.26
C GLU A 128 -10.92 9.10 -6.23
N VAL A 129 -11.46 8.72 -7.39
CA VAL A 129 -10.83 7.71 -8.27
C VAL A 129 -10.19 8.30 -9.53
N ASP A 130 -10.35 9.59 -9.81
CA ASP A 130 -9.64 10.29 -10.88
C ASP A 130 -8.15 10.40 -10.54
N LEU A 131 -7.38 9.41 -11.00
CA LEU A 131 -5.96 9.31 -10.75
C LEU A 131 -5.20 10.42 -11.48
N ARG A 132 -4.31 11.09 -10.74
CA ARG A 132 -3.40 12.11 -11.30
C ARG A 132 -2.00 11.96 -10.73
N ILE A 133 -1.05 11.61 -11.60
CA ILE A 133 0.35 11.38 -11.20
C ILE A 133 0.92 12.62 -10.49
N GLY A 134 1.48 12.42 -9.29
CA GLY A 134 2.10 13.44 -8.46
C GLY A 134 1.14 14.37 -7.70
N LEU A 135 -0.17 14.17 -7.81
CA LEU A 135 -1.18 14.97 -7.12
C LEU A 135 -2.25 14.13 -6.40
N HIS A 136 -2.65 13.02 -7.00
CA HIS A 136 -3.62 12.06 -6.45
C HIS A 136 -3.33 10.69 -7.05
N ASP A 137 -2.24 10.07 -6.61
CA ASP A 137 -1.77 8.78 -7.11
C ASP A 137 -1.59 7.72 -6.01
N CYS A 138 -0.97 6.58 -6.35
CA CYS A 138 -0.73 5.48 -5.41
C CYS A 138 0.00 5.92 -4.12
N ARG A 139 0.77 7.00 -4.16
CA ARG A 139 1.52 7.54 -3.02
C ARG A 139 0.61 8.27 -2.06
N ASP A 140 -0.26 9.12 -2.59
CA ASP A 140 -1.25 9.85 -1.81
C ASP A 140 -2.22 8.88 -1.15
N TYR A 141 -2.68 7.90 -1.93
CA TYR A 141 -3.50 6.80 -1.42
C TYR A 141 -2.79 6.03 -0.29
N THR A 142 -1.53 5.64 -0.50
CA THR A 142 -0.74 4.91 0.52
C THR A 142 -0.55 5.73 1.79
N ASN A 143 -0.19 7.00 1.67
CA ASN A 143 -0.04 7.89 2.82
C ASN A 143 -1.37 8.05 3.57
N GLY A 144 -2.46 8.34 2.86
CA GLY A 144 -3.77 8.55 3.46
C GLY A 144 -4.32 7.31 4.16
N LEU A 145 -4.23 6.14 3.52
CA LEU A 145 -4.69 4.89 4.12
C LEU A 145 -3.84 4.50 5.34
N VAL A 146 -2.52 4.68 5.28
CA VAL A 146 -1.66 4.40 6.43
C VAL A 146 -1.97 5.34 7.59
N GLU A 147 -2.14 6.64 7.33
CA GLU A 147 -2.54 7.61 8.35
C GLU A 147 -3.88 7.21 9.00
N GLN A 148 -4.87 6.80 8.20
CA GLN A 148 -6.17 6.34 8.70
C GLN A 148 -6.07 5.08 9.59
N LEU A 149 -5.14 4.17 9.27
CA LEU A 149 -4.99 2.90 9.97
C LEU A 149 -4.15 3.00 11.24
N THR A 150 -3.04 3.74 11.18
CA THR A 150 -2.00 3.74 12.23
C THR A 150 -1.74 5.12 12.85
N GLY A 151 -2.29 6.19 12.28
CA GLY A 151 -1.97 7.57 12.66
C GLY A 151 -0.61 8.07 12.14
N GLU A 152 0.15 7.22 11.44
CA GLU A 152 1.47 7.58 10.90
C GLU A 152 1.31 8.46 9.66
N LYS A 153 1.76 9.71 9.75
CA LYS A 153 1.73 10.67 8.64
C LYS A 153 2.98 10.56 7.79
N LEU A 154 2.89 10.90 6.51
CA LEU A 154 4.03 10.98 5.58
C LEU A 154 4.88 9.71 5.55
N VAL A 155 4.24 8.54 5.67
CA VAL A 155 4.93 7.25 5.80
C VAL A 155 5.95 7.01 4.69
N LEU A 156 5.64 7.40 3.45
CA LEU A 156 6.56 7.21 2.32
C LEU A 156 7.82 8.08 2.45
N GLU A 157 7.71 9.29 3.02
CA GLU A 157 8.88 10.12 3.29
C GLU A 157 9.74 9.52 4.40
N HIS A 158 9.12 9.03 5.48
CA HIS A 158 9.82 8.34 6.56
C HIS A 158 10.54 7.08 6.07
N LEU A 159 9.90 6.27 5.23
CA LEU A 159 10.51 5.09 4.62
C LEU A 159 11.67 5.46 3.68
N ARG A 160 11.53 6.54 2.88
CA ARG A 160 12.63 7.04 2.02
C ARG A 160 13.84 7.42 2.86
N ARG A 161 13.66 8.17 3.95
CA ARG A 161 14.75 8.59 4.85
C ARG A 161 15.42 7.41 5.54
N ARG A 162 14.64 6.43 6.05
CA ARG A 162 15.19 5.22 6.70
C ARG A 162 16.02 4.35 5.74
N ASN A 163 15.62 4.27 4.47
CA ASN A 163 16.32 3.50 3.46
C ASN A 163 17.51 4.26 2.85
N GLY A 164 17.46 5.59 2.79
CA GLY A 164 18.54 6.45 2.28
C GLY A 164 19.72 6.65 3.24
N GLY A 165 19.55 6.33 4.53
CA GLY A 165 20.63 6.35 5.53
C GLY A 165 21.50 5.08 5.57
N GLN A 166 21.31 4.14 4.65
CA GLN A 166 22.11 2.90 4.52
C GLN A 166 22.98 2.88 3.25
N SER A 167 23.41 4.06 2.77
CA SER A 167 24.38 4.18 1.66
C SER A 167 25.81 4.28 2.20
#